data_AF-A0A9D2NZV2-F1
#
_entry.id   AF-A0A9D2NZV2-F1
#
_cell.length_a   1.000
_cell.length_b   1.000
_cell.length_c   1.000
_cell.angle_alpha   90.00
_cell.angle_beta   90.00
_cell.angle_gamma   90.00
#
_symmetry.space_group_name_H-M   'P 1'
#
loop_
_entity.id
_entity.type
_entity.pdbx_description
1 polymer ?
#
loop_
_entity_poly.entity_id
_entity_poly.type
_entity_poly.pdbx_seq_one_letter_code
_entity_poly.pdbx_strand_id
1 'polypeptide(L)'
;MRLFESDNVWKRRRRAQERSSRPDTPEQRLKDARQAMVSQLLWLFGAVLMVVLGLAGIRLGVVPVEPVTVGFLVVLALYALTSLAPAKRAYQAWKDLLKQ
;
A
#
# COMPACT_ATOMS: atom_id res chain seq x y z
N MET A 1 -19.19 14.62 31.50
CA MET A 1 -17.98 14.27 32.27
C MET A 1 -18.03 12.79 32.61
N ARG A 2 -17.05 11.98 32.19
CA ARG A 2 -17.00 10.54 32.50
C ARG A 2 -16.26 10.36 33.84
N LEU A 3 -17.02 10.14 34.92
CA LEU A 3 -16.54 10.14 36.32
C LEU A 3 -15.75 8.88 36.74
N PHE A 4 -15.61 7.87 35.87
CA PHE A 4 -14.90 6.61 36.19
C PHE A 4 -13.96 6.15 35.07
N GLU A 5 -13.34 7.10 34.38
CA GLU A 5 -12.38 6.75 33.37
C GLU A 5 -11.01 6.50 34.01
N SER A 6 -10.51 5.27 33.91
CA SER A 6 -9.18 4.90 34.36
C SER A 6 -8.14 5.89 33.82
N ASP A 7 -7.22 6.33 34.67
CA ASP A 7 -6.15 7.27 34.35
C ASP A 7 -5.33 6.83 33.11
N ASN A 8 -5.23 5.51 32.89
CA ASN A 8 -4.60 4.94 31.69
C ASN A 8 -5.40 5.18 30.40
N VAL A 9 -6.73 5.12 30.45
CA VAL A 9 -7.60 5.37 29.29
C VAL A 9 -7.60 6.86 28.94
N TRP A 10 -7.60 7.73 29.95
CA TRP A 10 -7.45 9.17 29.76
C TRP A 10 -6.10 9.53 29.13
N LYS A 11 -4.98 9.00 29.63
CA LYS A 11 -3.64 9.20 29.03
C LYS A 11 -3.54 8.65 27.61
N ARG A 12 -4.23 7.55 27.29
CA ARG A 12 -4.24 6.96 25.93
C ARG A 12 -5.03 7.84 24.96
N ARG A 13 -6.20 8.35 25.37
CA ARG A 13 -6.99 9.30 24.57
C ARG A 13 -6.27 10.61 24.37
N ARG A 14 -5.64 11.16 25.41
CA ARG A 14 -4.90 12.42 25.32
C ARG A 14 -3.73 12.33 24.33
N ARG A 15 -2.96 11.23 24.37
CA ARG A 15 -1.90 10.95 23.38
C ARG A 15 -2.42 10.74 21.96
N ALA A 16 -3.57 10.10 21.80
CA ALA A 16 -4.22 9.94 20.50
C ALA A 16 -4.70 11.30 19.97
N GLN A 17 -5.26 12.12 20.84
CA GLN A 17 -5.73 13.46 20.51
C GLN A 17 -4.55 14.38 20.15
N GLU A 18 -3.48 14.38 20.94
CA GLU A 18 -2.21 15.09 20.64
C GLU A 18 -1.54 14.65 19.35
N ARG A 19 -1.64 13.36 19.00
CA ARG A 19 -1.15 12.87 17.69
C ARG A 19 -2.03 13.37 16.55
N SER A 20 -3.34 13.46 16.74
CA SER A 20 -4.27 13.98 15.72
C SER A 20 -4.26 15.51 15.59
N SER A 21 -3.86 16.23 16.64
CA SER A 21 -3.81 17.70 16.66
C SER A 21 -2.41 18.28 16.49
N ARG A 22 -1.37 17.45 16.34
CA ARG A 22 -0.08 17.91 15.84
C ARG A 22 -0.25 18.32 14.38
N PRO A 23 0.02 19.58 14.00
CA PRO A 23 0.04 19.95 12.60
C PRO A 23 1.10 19.12 11.89
N ASP A 24 0.72 18.40 10.84
CA ASP A 24 1.67 17.64 10.03
C ASP A 24 2.73 18.61 9.52
N THR A 25 3.99 18.39 9.90
CA THR A 25 5.06 19.18 9.31
C THR A 25 5.11 18.89 7.81
N PRO A 26 5.45 19.88 6.95
CA PRO A 26 5.53 19.65 5.50
C PRO A 26 6.45 18.45 5.17
N GLU A 27 7.50 18.24 5.95
CA GLU A 27 8.37 17.07 5.85
C GLU A 27 7.68 15.73 6.17
N GLN A 28 6.77 15.69 7.15
CA GLN A 28 6.02 14.48 7.49
C GLN A 28 5.05 14.10 6.36
N ARG A 29 4.33 15.09 5.80
CA ARG A 29 3.44 14.87 4.65
C ARG A 29 4.19 14.31 3.45
N LEU A 30 5.41 14.80 3.20
CA LEU A 30 6.27 14.30 2.13
C LEU A 30 6.74 12.86 2.39
N LYS A 31 7.13 12.54 3.63
CA LYS A 31 7.54 11.18 4.03
C LYS A 31 6.39 10.19 3.91
N ASP A 32 5.20 10.54 4.34
CA ASP A 32 4.02 9.68 4.28
C ASP A 32 3.58 9.46 2.82
N ALA A 33 3.55 10.52 2.01
CA ALA A 33 3.25 10.40 0.57
C ALA A 33 4.28 9.53 -0.16
N ARG A 34 5.57 9.68 0.15
CA ARG A 34 6.63 8.83 -0.39
C ARG A 34 6.45 7.37 0.04
N GLN A 35 6.15 7.11 1.32
CA GLN A 35 5.96 5.76 1.83
C GLN A 35 4.74 5.08 1.21
N ALA A 36 3.62 5.82 1.04
CA ALA A 36 2.44 5.34 0.34
C ALA A 36 2.76 4.97 -1.13
N MET A 37 3.47 5.85 -1.85
CA MET A 37 3.90 5.60 -3.22
C MET A 37 4.80 4.36 -3.33
N VAL A 38 5.82 4.24 -2.49
CA VAL A 38 6.74 3.09 -2.48
C VAL A 38 5.99 1.81 -2.18
N SER A 39 5.07 1.81 -1.22
CA SER A 39 4.24 0.65 -0.89
C SER A 39 3.39 0.21 -2.08
N GLN A 40 2.68 1.14 -2.73
CA GLN A 40 1.84 0.81 -3.89
C GLN A 40 2.66 0.33 -5.09
N LEU A 41 3.82 0.92 -5.35
CA LEU A 41 4.72 0.45 -6.41
C LEU A 41 5.30 -0.93 -6.10
N LEU A 42 5.62 -1.21 -4.84
CA LEU A 42 6.15 -2.51 -4.43
C LEU A 42 5.11 -3.61 -4.65
N TRP A 43 3.86 -3.37 -4.29
CA TRP A 43 2.75 -4.31 -4.52
C TRP A 43 2.47 -4.51 -6.01
N LEU A 44 2.45 -3.43 -6.79
CA LEU A 44 2.29 -3.52 -8.25
C LEU A 44 3.44 -4.31 -8.89
N PHE A 45 4.68 -4.00 -8.53
CA PHE A 45 5.87 -4.69 -9.02
C PHE A 45 5.85 -6.17 -8.64
N GLY A 46 5.52 -6.49 -7.39
CA GLY A 46 5.41 -7.86 -6.90
C GLY A 46 4.37 -8.67 -7.66
N ALA A 47 3.20 -8.07 -7.94
CA ALA A 47 2.16 -8.72 -8.74
C ALA A 47 2.61 -9.00 -10.17
N VAL A 48 3.21 -8.02 -10.85
CA VAL A 48 3.74 -8.19 -12.20
C VAL A 48 4.85 -9.24 -12.23
N LEU A 49 5.77 -9.21 -11.28
CA LEU A 49 6.87 -10.17 -11.18
C LEU A 49 6.35 -11.61 -10.98
N MET A 50 5.37 -11.80 -10.10
CA MET A 50 4.74 -13.11 -9.89
C MET A 50 4.06 -13.64 -11.15
N VAL A 51 3.39 -12.77 -11.92
CA VAL A 51 2.80 -13.15 -13.21
C VAL A 51 3.88 -13.60 -14.18
N VAL A 52 4.96 -12.82 -14.34
CA VAL A 52 6.08 -13.15 -15.24
C VAL A 52 6.75 -14.46 -14.85
N LEU A 53 7.05 -14.66 -13.56
CA LEU A 53 7.65 -15.88 -13.05
C LEU A 53 6.74 -17.09 -13.21
N GLY A 54 5.43 -16.93 -12.97
CA GLY A 54 4.47 -18.00 -13.18
C GLY A 54 4.35 -18.41 -14.65
N LEU A 55 4.30 -17.45 -15.58
CA LEU A 55 4.33 -17.73 -17.01
C LEU A 55 5.64 -18.42 -17.43
N ALA A 56 6.78 -17.96 -16.92
CA ALA A 56 8.08 -18.57 -17.18
C ALA A 56 8.14 -20.01 -16.65
N GLY A 57 7.63 -20.25 -15.43
CA GLY A 57 7.54 -21.57 -14.82
C GLY A 57 6.66 -22.54 -15.61
N ILE A 58 5.52 -22.06 -16.14
CA ILE A 58 4.66 -22.83 -17.05
C ILE A 58 5.42 -23.15 -18.34
N ARG A 59 6.11 -22.16 -18.92
CA ARG A 59 6.84 -22.34 -20.19
C ARG A 59 7.99 -23.34 -20.07
N LEU A 60 8.63 -23.38 -18.91
CA LEU A 60 9.72 -24.30 -18.55
C LEU A 60 9.22 -25.67 -18.08
N GLY A 61 7.91 -25.87 -17.91
CA GLY A 61 7.34 -27.13 -17.41
C GLY A 61 7.57 -27.39 -15.92
N VAL A 62 8.02 -26.37 -15.17
CA VAL A 62 8.26 -26.45 -13.71
C VAL A 62 6.95 -26.28 -12.94
N VAL A 63 6.01 -25.51 -13.50
CA VAL A 63 4.71 -25.21 -12.89
C VAL A 63 3.60 -25.91 -13.68
N PRO A 64 2.75 -26.73 -13.04
CA PRO A 64 1.65 -27.40 -13.72
C PRO A 64 0.54 -26.42 -14.09
N VAL A 65 -0.04 -26.62 -15.27
CA VAL A 65 -1.17 -25.83 -15.77
C VAL A 65 -2.47 -26.39 -15.22
N GLU A 66 -2.73 -26.09 -13.95
CA GLU A 66 -3.97 -26.45 -13.27
C GLU A 66 -4.92 -25.26 -13.18
N PRO A 67 -6.24 -25.48 -13.05
CA PRO A 67 -7.23 -24.41 -12.92
C PRO A 67 -6.89 -23.41 -11.80
N VAL A 68 -6.29 -23.89 -10.71
CA VAL A 68 -5.85 -23.06 -9.59
C VAL A 68 -4.69 -22.15 -10.00
N THR A 69 -3.66 -22.67 -10.65
CA THR A 69 -2.52 -21.88 -11.16
C THR A 69 -2.98 -20.82 -12.13
N VAL A 70 -3.83 -21.20 -13.09
CA VAL A 70 -4.37 -20.27 -14.09
C VAL A 70 -5.25 -19.21 -13.43
N GLY A 71 -6.14 -19.60 -12.52
CA GLY A 71 -6.98 -18.67 -11.75
C GLY A 71 -6.15 -17.69 -10.94
N PHE A 72 -5.10 -18.15 -10.26
CA PHE A 72 -4.19 -17.31 -9.50
C PHE A 72 -3.47 -16.27 -10.38
N LEU A 73 -2.95 -16.68 -11.55
CA LEU A 73 -2.31 -15.76 -12.49
C LEU A 73 -3.29 -14.72 -13.04
N VAL A 74 -4.53 -15.11 -13.34
CA VAL A 74 -5.58 -14.18 -13.79
C VAL A 74 -5.90 -13.15 -12.71
N VAL A 75 -6.07 -13.59 -11.46
CA VAL A 75 -6.32 -12.68 -10.33
C VAL A 75 -5.16 -11.71 -10.12
N LEU A 76 -3.91 -12.18 -10.18
CA LEU A 76 -2.74 -11.31 -10.09
C LEU A 76 -2.65 -10.31 -11.25
N ALA A 77 -2.96 -10.73 -12.47
CA ALA A 77 -2.98 -9.84 -13.62
C ALA A 77 -4.07 -8.76 -13.48
N LEU A 78 -5.28 -9.13 -13.02
CA LEU A 78 -6.35 -8.18 -12.74
C LEU A 78 -5.99 -7.22 -11.59
N TYR A 79 -5.34 -7.73 -10.55
CA TYR A 79 -4.81 -6.89 -9.47
C TYR A 79 -3.77 -5.90 -9.99
N ALA A 80 -2.83 -6.33 -10.85
CA ALA A 80 -1.85 -5.44 -11.45
C ALA A 80 -2.53 -4.34 -12.29
N LEU A 81 -3.52 -4.70 -13.11
CA LEU A 81 -4.27 -3.73 -13.92
C LEU A 81 -5.04 -2.71 -13.08
N THR A 82 -5.71 -3.16 -12.01
CA THR A 82 -6.46 -2.27 -11.12
C THR A 82 -5.56 -1.41 -10.24
N SER A 83 -4.36 -1.88 -9.90
CA SER A 83 -3.39 -1.15 -9.08
C SER A 83 -2.56 -0.11 -9.85
N LEU A 84 -2.59 -0.11 -11.19
CA LEU A 84 -1.96 0.96 -12.00
C LEU A 84 -2.51 2.36 -11.67
N ALA A 85 -3.84 2.49 -11.61
CA ALA A 85 -4.49 3.77 -11.34
C ALA A 85 -4.13 4.36 -9.95
N PRO A 86 -4.23 3.62 -8.84
CA PRO A 86 -3.83 4.14 -7.53
C PRO A 86 -2.31 4.36 -7.43
N ALA A 87 -1.47 3.54 -8.05
CA ALA A 87 -0.02 3.78 -8.09
C ALA A 87 0.32 5.09 -8.82
N LYS A 88 -0.33 5.38 -9.95
CA LYS A 88 -0.18 6.65 -10.68
C LYS A 88 -0.62 7.85 -9.84
N ARG A 89 -1.75 7.75 -9.14
CA ARG A 89 -2.25 8.81 -8.26
C ARG A 89 -1.28 9.08 -7.11
N ALA A 90 -0.73 8.04 -6.49
CA ALA A 90 0.24 8.18 -5.41
C ALA A 90 1.54 8.84 -5.88
N TYR A 91 2.02 8.49 -7.07
CA TYR A 91 3.16 9.15 -7.68
C TYR A 91 2.90 10.64 -7.96
N GLN A 92 1.71 10.97 -8.50
CA GLN A 92 1.32 12.35 -8.75
C GLN A 92 1.22 13.15 -7.45
N ALA A 93 0.56 12.62 -6.42
CA ALA A 93 0.43 13.26 -5.12
C ALA A 93 1.81 13.57 -4.50
N TRP A 94 2.75 12.63 -4.55
CA TRP A 94 4.11 12.87 -4.09
C TRP A 94 4.83 13.94 -4.93
N LYS A 95 4.68 13.90 -6.25
CA LYS A 95 5.29 14.87 -7.17
C LYS A 95 4.75 16.28 -6.97
N ASP A 96 3.47 16.44 -6.66
CA ASP A 96 2.85 17.73 -6.44
C ASP A 96 3.31 18.35 -5.11
N LEU A 97 3.52 17.52 -4.07
CA LEU A 97 4.09 17.97 -2.80
C LEU A 97 5.57 18.38 -2.90
N LEU A 98 6.31 17.85 -3.87
CA LEU A 98 7.70 18.25 -4.14
C LEU A 98 7.83 19.63 -4.81
N LYS A 99 6.74 20.12 -5.42
CA LYS A 99 6.71 21.40 -6.14
C LYS A 99 6.21 22.57 -5.28
N GLN A 100 5.71 22.30 -4.08
CA GLN A 100 5.31 23.31 -3.09
C GLN A 100 6.51 23.77 -2.29
#